data_AF-A0A438GRF2-F1
#
_entry.id   AF-A0A438GRF2-F1
#
_cell.length_a   1.000
_cell.length_b   1.000
_cell.length_c   1.000
_cell.angle_alpha   90.00
_cell.angle_beta   90.00
_cell.angle_gamma   90.00
#
_symmetry.space_group_name_H-M   'P 1'
#
loop_
_entity.id
_entity.type
_entity.pdbx_description
1 polymer ?
#
loop_
_entity_poly.entity_id
_entity_poly.type
_entity_poly.pdbx_seq_one_letter_code
_entity_poly.pdbx_strand_id
1 'polypeptide(L)'
;MASVEEIRNAQRAKGPATILAIGTATPTTVSTSDKSMIKKRYIHLTEEMLEEHPNIGAYMAPSLNIRQEIITAEVPKLGKEAALKALKEWGQPKSKITHLVFCTTSGVEMPGGTVLRTAKDLAENNAGARVLVVCSEITVVTFRGPSEDALDSLVGQALFGDGSAAVIVGSDPDISIERPLFQLVSAAQTFIPNSAGAIAGNLREVGLTFHLWPNVPTLISENIEKCLTQAFDPLGISDWNSLFWIAHPGGPAILDAVEAKLNLDKKKLEATRHVLSEYGNMSSACVLFILDEMRKKSLKGERATTGEGLDWGVLFGFGPGLTIETVVLHSIPMVTN
;
A
#
# COMPACT_ATOMS: atom_id res chain seq x y z
N MET A 1 -32.48 9.26 -30.63
CA MET A 1 -31.26 9.59 -29.85
C MET A 1 -31.39 8.86 -28.54
N ALA A 2 -30.34 8.17 -28.08
CA ALA A 2 -30.35 7.55 -26.76
C ALA A 2 -30.43 8.63 -25.67
N SER A 3 -31.13 8.36 -24.59
CA SER A 3 -31.18 9.25 -23.43
C SER A 3 -29.87 9.22 -22.64
N VAL A 4 -29.60 10.26 -21.85
CA VAL A 4 -28.43 10.29 -20.95
C VAL A 4 -28.47 9.12 -19.96
N GLU A 5 -29.65 8.71 -19.53
CA GLU A 5 -29.84 7.58 -18.62
C GLU A 5 -29.48 6.24 -19.30
N GLU A 6 -29.91 6.04 -20.54
CA GLU A 6 -29.55 4.86 -21.35
C GLU A 6 -28.04 4.79 -21.58
N ILE A 7 -27.40 5.92 -21.93
CA ILE A 7 -25.95 6.01 -22.11
C ILE A 7 -25.23 5.68 -20.79
N ARG A 8 -25.66 6.27 -19.67
CA ARG A 8 -25.06 6.03 -18.36
C ARG A 8 -25.18 4.57 -17.91
N ASN A 9 -26.33 3.94 -18.14
CA ASN A 9 -26.55 2.54 -17.78
C ASN A 9 -25.71 1.60 -18.65
N ALA A 10 -25.58 1.88 -19.95
CA ALA A 10 -24.73 1.10 -20.85
C ALA A 10 -23.23 1.28 -20.57
N GLN A 11 -22.82 2.45 -20.06
CA GLN A 11 -21.43 2.74 -19.73
C GLN A 11 -20.95 2.06 -18.44
N ARG A 12 -21.84 1.64 -17.53
CA ARG A 12 -21.43 1.06 -16.25
C ARG A 12 -21.11 -0.43 -16.35
N ALA A 13 -20.12 -0.87 -15.57
CA ALA A 13 -19.91 -2.30 -15.36
C ALA A 13 -21.03 -2.89 -14.49
N LYS A 14 -21.19 -4.21 -14.51
CA LYS A 14 -22.25 -4.90 -13.77
C LYS A 14 -21.78 -5.37 -12.40
N GLY A 15 -20.61 -6.00 -12.35
CA GLY A 15 -20.03 -6.59 -11.15
C GLY A 15 -19.05 -5.67 -10.41
N PRO A 16 -18.63 -6.10 -9.20
CA PRO A 16 -17.68 -5.34 -8.40
C PRO A 16 -16.31 -5.28 -9.07
N ALA A 17 -15.53 -4.26 -8.74
CA ALA A 17 -14.12 -4.18 -9.11
C ALA A 17 -13.36 -5.33 -8.45
N THR A 18 -12.50 -5.98 -9.22
CA THR A 18 -11.67 -7.08 -8.76
C THR A 18 -10.21 -6.83 -9.09
N ILE A 19 -9.31 -7.24 -8.19
CA ILE A 19 -7.88 -7.28 -8.44
C ILE A 19 -7.60 -8.50 -9.30
N LEU A 20 -7.05 -8.31 -10.50
CA LEU A 20 -6.82 -9.34 -11.52
C LEU A 20 -5.36 -9.82 -11.57
N ALA A 21 -4.42 -8.98 -11.14
CA ALA A 21 -2.99 -9.29 -11.09
C ALA A 21 -2.26 -8.37 -10.12
N ILE A 22 -1.14 -8.82 -9.58
CA ILE A 22 -0.26 -8.04 -8.71
C ILE A 22 1.20 -8.28 -9.10
N GLY A 23 1.96 -7.20 -9.29
CA GLY A 23 3.39 -7.24 -9.54
C GLY A 23 4.14 -6.37 -8.55
N THR A 24 5.30 -6.83 -8.09
CA THR A 24 6.14 -6.11 -7.12
C THR A 24 7.58 -6.01 -7.61
N ALA A 25 8.26 -4.91 -7.29
CA ALA A 25 9.64 -4.64 -7.65
C ALA A 25 10.35 -3.86 -6.54
N THR A 26 11.66 -4.07 -6.43
CA THR A 26 12.53 -3.40 -5.46
C THR A 26 13.86 -3.06 -6.15
N PRO A 27 14.62 -2.05 -5.67
CA PRO A 27 16.00 -1.87 -6.07
C PRO A 27 16.86 -3.12 -5.76
N THR A 28 18.08 -3.15 -6.29
CA THR A 28 18.99 -4.30 -6.15
C THR A 28 19.81 -4.26 -4.86
N THR A 29 20.14 -3.07 -4.35
CA THR A 29 20.97 -2.91 -3.15
C THR A 29 20.17 -3.27 -1.90
N VAL A 30 20.73 -4.14 -1.06
CA VAL A 30 20.12 -4.63 0.17
C VAL A 30 20.83 -4.04 1.38
N SER A 31 20.06 -3.46 2.29
CA SER A 31 20.51 -2.99 3.61
C SER A 31 19.92 -3.89 4.70
N THR A 32 20.76 -4.49 5.53
CA THR A 32 20.35 -5.34 6.64
C THR A 32 20.24 -4.54 7.95
N SER A 33 19.32 -4.95 8.82
CA SER A 33 19.16 -4.37 10.16
C SER A 33 18.79 -5.45 11.16
N ASP A 34 19.31 -5.34 12.38
CA ASP A 34 19.06 -6.32 13.44
C ASP A 34 18.11 -5.79 14.54
N LYS A 35 17.64 -4.53 14.46
CA LYS A 35 17.06 -3.82 15.62
C LYS A 35 15.67 -3.16 15.43
N SER A 36 14.83 -3.59 14.50
CA SER A 36 13.50 -2.96 14.29
C SER A 36 12.38 -3.91 13.88
N MET A 37 12.54 -5.22 14.09
CA MET A 37 11.74 -6.29 13.46
C MET A 37 11.84 -6.33 11.91
N ILE A 38 12.60 -5.41 11.32
CA ILE A 38 12.99 -5.39 9.90
C ILE A 38 14.34 -6.10 9.80
N LYS A 39 14.41 -7.17 9.01
CA LYS A 39 15.65 -7.91 8.75
C LYS A 39 16.45 -7.29 7.62
N LYS A 40 15.76 -6.84 6.57
CA LYS A 40 16.38 -6.21 5.41
C LYS A 40 15.43 -5.22 4.74
N ARG A 41 16.03 -4.33 3.97
CA ARG A 41 15.36 -3.33 3.12
C ARG A 41 16.10 -3.25 1.80
N TYR A 42 15.39 -2.79 0.78
CA TYR A 42 15.96 -2.50 -0.53
C TYR A 42 16.02 -0.99 -0.68
N ILE A 43 17.18 -0.45 -1.06
CA ILE A 43 17.41 1.00 -1.08
C ILE A 43 18.10 1.36 -2.39
N HIS A 44 17.59 2.35 -3.12
CA HIS A 44 18.22 2.84 -4.35
C HIS A 44 19.49 3.63 -4.05
N LEU A 45 19.46 4.46 -2.99
CA LEU A 45 20.60 5.25 -2.55
C LEU A 45 21.79 4.34 -2.17
N THR A 46 22.95 4.60 -2.75
CA THR A 46 24.20 3.87 -2.49
C THR A 46 25.23 4.76 -1.79
N GLU A 47 26.31 4.15 -1.30
CA GLU A 47 27.47 4.87 -0.76
C GLU A 47 28.12 5.78 -1.81
N GLU A 48 28.30 5.28 -3.04
CA GLU A 48 28.82 6.08 -4.18
C GLU A 48 27.99 7.34 -4.43
N MET A 49 26.66 7.24 -4.40
CA MET A 49 25.79 8.41 -4.55
C MET A 49 25.93 9.41 -3.40
N LEU A 50 26.20 8.94 -2.19
CA LEU A 50 26.44 9.80 -1.02
C LEU A 50 27.81 10.46 -1.06
N GLU A 51 28.82 9.81 -1.64
CA GLU A 51 30.13 10.41 -1.90
C GLU A 51 30.05 11.49 -2.99
N GLU A 52 29.29 11.25 -4.06
CA GLU A 52 29.06 12.21 -5.14
C GLU A 52 28.19 13.40 -4.68
N HIS A 53 27.22 13.14 -3.79
CA HIS A 53 26.24 14.12 -3.32
C HIS A 53 26.17 14.19 -1.78
N PRO A 54 27.22 14.69 -1.11
CA PRO A 54 27.32 14.67 0.35
C PRO A 54 26.22 15.49 1.06
N ASN A 55 25.61 16.45 0.35
CA ASN A 55 24.47 17.23 0.84
C ASN A 55 23.20 16.38 1.05
N ILE A 56 23.07 15.21 0.43
CA ILE A 56 22.00 14.25 0.71
C ILE A 56 22.16 13.62 2.10
N GLY A 57 23.40 13.33 2.49
CA GLY A 57 23.76 12.74 3.79
C GLY A 57 23.85 13.76 4.92
N ALA A 58 24.03 15.05 4.63
CA ALA A 58 23.95 16.10 5.65
C ALA A 58 22.52 16.25 6.20
N TYR A 59 22.38 16.55 7.50
CA TYR A 59 21.07 16.60 8.17
C TYR A 59 20.09 17.61 7.54
N MET A 60 20.56 18.84 7.24
CA MET A 60 19.73 19.94 6.73
C MET A 60 20.45 20.77 5.66
N ALA A 61 21.34 20.17 4.86
CA ALA A 61 21.93 20.89 3.73
C ALA A 61 20.94 20.95 2.55
N PRO A 62 20.93 22.06 1.77
CA PRO A 62 20.14 22.14 0.55
C PRO A 62 20.48 20.99 -0.39
N SER A 63 19.47 20.15 -0.68
CA SER A 63 19.62 18.89 -1.41
C SER A 63 18.40 18.54 -2.25
N LEU A 64 17.36 19.38 -2.26
CA LEU A 64 16.12 19.10 -2.99
C LEU A 64 16.35 18.87 -4.48
N ASN A 65 17.16 19.69 -5.15
CA ASN A 65 17.38 19.58 -6.60
C ASN A 65 17.93 18.20 -6.98
N ILE A 66 19.01 17.76 -6.33
CA ILE A 66 19.61 16.46 -6.65
C ILE A 66 18.69 15.29 -6.28
N ARG A 67 17.95 15.40 -5.17
CA ARG A 67 16.93 14.40 -4.81
C ARG A 67 15.86 14.29 -5.89
N GLN A 68 15.37 15.43 -6.41
CA GLN A 68 14.38 15.46 -7.49
C GLN A 68 14.93 14.86 -8.79
N GLU A 69 16.17 15.17 -9.16
CA GLU A 69 16.81 14.59 -10.35
C GLU A 69 16.84 13.06 -10.28
N ILE A 70 17.22 12.50 -9.13
CA ILE A 70 17.25 11.04 -8.92
C ILE A 70 15.83 10.47 -8.98
N ILE A 71 14.90 10.94 -8.14
CA ILE A 71 13.59 10.28 -8.00
C ILE A 71 12.70 10.45 -9.24
N THR A 72 12.82 11.55 -9.98
CA THR A 72 12.04 11.74 -11.23
C THR A 72 12.46 10.75 -12.32
N ALA A 73 13.71 10.28 -12.30
CA ALA A 73 14.19 9.23 -13.19
C ALA A 73 13.83 7.83 -12.67
N GLU A 74 13.99 7.58 -11.37
CA GLU A 74 13.97 6.21 -10.82
C GLU A 74 12.58 5.73 -10.40
N VAL A 75 11.71 6.60 -9.90
CA VAL A 75 10.34 6.24 -9.51
C VAL A 75 9.55 5.64 -10.69
N PRO A 76 9.56 6.22 -11.91
CA PRO A 76 8.90 5.61 -13.06
C PRO A 76 9.55 4.31 -13.52
N LYS A 77 10.88 4.14 -13.39
CA LYS A 77 11.58 2.91 -13.75
C LYS A 77 11.16 1.74 -12.85
N LEU A 78 11.17 1.97 -11.53
CA LEU A 78 10.74 0.97 -10.55
C LEU A 78 9.23 0.70 -10.67
N GLY A 79 8.44 1.74 -10.92
CA GLY A 79 7.02 1.66 -11.28
C GLY A 79 6.76 0.74 -12.49
N LYS A 80 7.51 0.95 -13.56
CA LYS A 80 7.45 0.15 -14.79
C LYS A 80 7.79 -1.31 -14.54
N GLU A 81 8.79 -1.61 -13.71
CA GLU A 81 9.16 -3.00 -13.43
C GLU A 81 8.01 -3.76 -12.73
N ALA A 82 7.42 -3.18 -11.69
CA ALA A 82 6.26 -3.76 -11.01
C ALA A 82 5.06 -3.91 -11.96
N ALA A 83 4.78 -2.86 -12.75
CA ALA A 83 3.70 -2.88 -13.74
C ALA A 83 3.89 -3.96 -14.81
N LEU A 84 5.11 -4.18 -15.30
CA LEU A 84 5.40 -5.24 -16.26
C LEU A 84 5.16 -6.64 -15.68
N LYS A 85 5.46 -6.84 -14.39
CA LYS A 85 5.15 -8.11 -13.70
C LYS A 85 3.64 -8.32 -13.56
N ALA A 86 2.88 -7.29 -13.16
CA ALA A 86 1.42 -7.35 -13.08
C ALA A 86 0.78 -7.60 -14.47
N LEU A 87 1.22 -6.89 -15.51
CA LEU A 87 0.76 -7.07 -16.89
C LEU A 87 1.08 -8.48 -17.42
N LYS A 88 2.25 -9.03 -17.07
CA LYS A 88 2.63 -10.39 -17.44
C LYS A 88 1.71 -11.42 -16.79
N GLU A 89 1.40 -11.26 -15.49
CA GLU A 89 0.45 -12.13 -14.80
C GLU A 89 -0.96 -12.02 -15.38
N TRP A 90 -1.43 -10.81 -15.67
CA TRP A 90 -2.75 -10.59 -16.24
C TRP A 90 -2.93 -11.19 -17.64
N GLY A 91 -1.84 -11.31 -18.42
CA GLY A 91 -1.82 -12.06 -19.67
C GLY A 91 -2.58 -11.42 -20.84
N GLN A 92 -3.04 -10.17 -20.71
CA GLN A 92 -3.74 -9.44 -21.77
C GLN A 92 -2.86 -8.37 -22.44
N PRO A 93 -3.24 -7.91 -23.66
CA PRO A 93 -2.52 -6.82 -24.33
C PRO A 93 -2.58 -5.51 -23.53
N LYS A 94 -1.46 -4.78 -23.48
CA LYS A 94 -1.37 -3.47 -22.80
C LYS A 94 -2.37 -2.45 -23.34
N SER A 95 -2.80 -2.58 -24.60
CA SER A 95 -3.82 -1.73 -25.23
C SER A 95 -5.21 -1.85 -24.59
N LYS A 96 -5.45 -2.90 -23.78
CA LYS A 96 -6.69 -3.04 -23.00
C LYS A 96 -6.66 -2.27 -21.67
N ILE A 97 -5.51 -1.74 -21.24
CA ILE A 97 -5.47 -0.83 -20.09
C ILE A 97 -6.11 0.50 -20.50
N THR A 98 -7.13 0.92 -19.77
CA THR A 98 -7.89 2.15 -20.06
C THR A 98 -7.52 3.31 -19.14
N HIS A 99 -7.00 3.01 -17.95
CA HIS A 99 -6.65 4.02 -16.95
C HIS A 99 -5.30 3.68 -16.30
N LEU A 100 -4.58 4.71 -15.89
CA LEU A 100 -3.37 4.62 -15.06
C LEU A 100 -3.58 5.48 -13.81
N VAL A 101 -3.50 4.86 -12.64
CA VAL A 101 -3.46 5.55 -11.34
C VAL A 101 -2.04 5.37 -10.79
N PHE A 102 -1.28 6.46 -10.68
CA PHE A 102 0.10 6.41 -10.22
C PHE A 102 0.25 7.21 -8.92
N CYS A 103 0.87 6.59 -7.91
CA CYS A 103 1.06 7.16 -6.58
C CYS A 103 2.53 7.09 -6.18
N THR A 104 3.05 8.18 -5.59
CA THR A 104 4.40 8.24 -5.04
C THR A 104 4.50 9.31 -3.94
N THR A 105 5.21 9.02 -2.84
CA THR A 105 5.49 9.97 -1.75
C THR A 105 6.52 11.03 -2.16
N SER A 106 7.04 10.98 -3.39
CA SER A 106 7.82 12.09 -3.96
C SER A 106 7.04 13.42 -3.98
N GLY A 107 5.73 13.42 -3.64
CA GLY A 107 4.86 14.59 -3.45
C GLY A 107 4.02 14.67 -2.15
N VAL A 108 4.38 13.99 -1.05
CA VAL A 108 3.67 14.03 0.27
C VAL A 108 2.22 13.51 0.28
N GLU A 109 2.04 12.19 0.18
CA GLU A 109 0.83 11.48 0.66
C GLU A 109 1.31 10.24 1.45
N MET A 110 0.53 9.38 2.13
CA MET A 110 -0.01 8.14 1.57
C MET A 110 -0.90 7.40 2.57
N PRO A 111 -2.01 6.81 2.09
CA PRO A 111 -2.25 5.38 2.36
C PRO A 111 -2.57 4.59 1.08
N GLY A 112 -1.99 3.39 0.89
CA GLY A 112 -2.23 2.54 -0.29
C GLY A 112 -3.69 2.10 -0.51
N GLY A 113 -4.60 2.34 0.44
CA GLY A 113 -6.04 2.19 0.24
C GLY A 113 -6.64 3.21 -0.74
N THR A 114 -6.08 4.43 -0.84
CA THR A 114 -6.59 5.49 -1.70
C THR A 114 -6.55 5.10 -3.18
N VAL A 115 -5.48 4.46 -3.63
CA VAL A 115 -5.38 4.03 -5.03
C VAL A 115 -6.36 2.91 -5.37
N LEU A 116 -6.68 2.03 -4.41
CA LEU A 116 -7.68 0.99 -4.59
C LEU A 116 -9.10 1.57 -4.59
N ARG A 117 -9.38 2.54 -3.72
CA ARG A 117 -10.64 3.28 -3.70
C ARG A 117 -10.90 4.00 -5.02
N THR A 118 -9.90 4.70 -5.55
CA THR A 118 -9.97 5.35 -6.86
C THR A 118 -10.15 4.34 -7.99
N ALA A 119 -9.38 3.24 -7.99
CA ALA A 119 -9.49 2.22 -9.02
C ALA A 119 -10.83 1.48 -9.02
N LYS A 120 -11.44 1.28 -7.84
CA LYS A 120 -12.77 0.70 -7.70
C LYS A 120 -13.81 1.50 -8.49
N ASP A 121 -13.91 2.80 -8.24
CA ASP A 121 -14.90 3.65 -8.91
C ASP A 121 -14.63 3.77 -10.41
N LEU A 122 -13.35 3.88 -10.81
CA LEU A 122 -12.97 3.91 -12.23
C LEU A 122 -13.37 2.63 -12.97
N ALA A 123 -13.17 1.46 -12.35
CA ALA A 123 -13.50 0.16 -12.94
C ALA A 123 -15.01 -0.11 -12.96
N GLU A 124 -15.72 0.18 -11.86
CA GLU A 124 -17.15 -0.11 -11.75
C GLU A 124 -18.01 0.85 -12.58
N ASN A 125 -17.57 2.10 -12.73
CA ASN A 125 -18.34 3.10 -13.47
C ASN A 125 -18.06 3.11 -15.00
N ASN A 126 -17.16 2.24 -15.48
CA ASN A 126 -16.80 2.15 -16.90
C ASN A 126 -16.69 0.68 -17.37
N ALA A 127 -17.67 0.21 -18.15
CA ALA A 127 -17.75 -1.13 -18.71
C ALA A 127 -16.49 -1.44 -19.54
N GLY A 128 -15.86 -2.57 -19.25
CA GLY A 128 -14.63 -3.00 -19.91
C GLY A 128 -13.37 -2.26 -19.46
N ALA A 129 -13.44 -1.36 -18.47
CA ALA A 129 -12.26 -0.70 -17.96
C ALA A 129 -11.30 -1.68 -17.26
N ARG A 130 -10.01 -1.43 -17.48
CA ARG A 130 -8.90 -2.10 -16.81
C ARG A 130 -7.94 -1.02 -16.35
N VAL A 131 -7.86 -0.87 -15.03
CA VAL A 131 -7.11 0.19 -14.36
C VAL A 131 -5.78 -0.39 -13.93
N LEU A 132 -4.69 0.13 -14.50
CA LEU A 132 -3.35 -0.12 -13.98
C LEU A 132 -3.09 0.85 -12.83
N VAL A 133 -2.91 0.31 -11.63
CA VAL A 133 -2.53 1.07 -10.45
C VAL A 133 -1.06 0.82 -10.17
N VAL A 134 -0.29 1.86 -9.85
CA VAL A 134 1.13 1.77 -9.50
C VAL A 134 1.41 2.64 -8.28
N CYS A 135 2.04 2.06 -7.27
CA CYS A 135 2.62 2.73 -6.12
C CYS A 135 4.13 2.54 -6.19
N SER A 136 4.92 3.61 -6.25
CA SER A 136 6.38 3.51 -6.43
C SER A 136 7.12 4.51 -5.53
N GLU A 137 7.92 3.96 -4.62
CA GLU A 137 8.50 4.69 -3.50
C GLU A 137 10.01 4.54 -3.46
N ILE A 138 10.71 5.67 -3.34
CA ILE A 138 12.17 5.75 -3.24
C ILE A 138 12.53 6.72 -2.11
N THR A 139 13.34 6.26 -1.16
CA THR A 139 13.68 6.98 0.07
C THR A 139 14.70 8.09 -0.09
N VAL A 140 15.29 8.25 -1.29
CA VAL A 140 16.21 9.36 -1.59
C VAL A 140 15.60 10.72 -1.22
N VAL A 141 14.28 10.91 -1.36
CA VAL A 141 13.62 12.17 -0.99
C VAL A 141 13.56 12.42 0.53
N THR A 142 13.59 11.36 1.36
CA THR A 142 13.49 11.42 2.83
C THR A 142 14.79 11.13 3.57
N PHE A 143 15.82 10.60 2.90
CA PHE A 143 17.10 10.25 3.53
C PHE A 143 17.82 11.48 4.08
N ARG A 144 18.40 11.39 5.28
CA ARG A 144 19.26 12.45 5.84
C ARG A 144 20.13 11.92 6.97
N GLY A 145 21.17 12.66 7.28
CA GLY A 145 22.03 12.40 8.44
C GLY A 145 21.27 12.47 9.78
N PRO A 146 21.80 11.84 10.83
CA PRO A 146 21.19 11.85 12.16
C PRO A 146 21.30 13.22 12.84
N SER A 147 20.39 13.51 13.76
CA SER A 147 20.46 14.64 14.70
C SER A 147 19.86 14.21 16.05
N GLU A 148 20.47 14.63 17.16
CA GLU A 148 19.96 14.36 18.51
C GLU A 148 18.62 15.06 18.77
N ASP A 149 18.35 16.16 18.06
CA ASP A 149 17.13 16.96 18.18
C ASP A 149 15.92 16.35 17.44
N ALA A 150 16.13 15.36 16.56
CA ALA A 150 15.11 14.80 15.67
C ALA A 150 15.07 13.27 15.69
N LEU A 151 14.67 12.73 16.84
CA LEU A 151 14.52 11.29 17.06
C LEU A 151 13.43 10.66 16.17
N ASP A 152 12.39 11.41 15.83
CA ASP A 152 11.38 11.02 14.84
C ASP A 152 12.00 10.74 13.47
N SER A 153 12.94 11.59 13.03
CA SER A 153 13.71 11.37 11.80
C SER A 153 14.50 10.06 11.86
N LEU A 154 15.13 9.74 13.00
CA LEU A 154 15.86 8.47 13.17
C LEU A 154 14.95 7.25 13.06
N VAL A 155 13.74 7.34 13.64
CA VAL A 155 12.74 6.26 13.52
C VAL A 155 12.41 5.98 12.06
N GLY A 156 12.12 7.01 11.26
CA GLY A 156 11.86 6.76 9.83
C GLY A 156 13.09 6.31 9.04
N GLN A 157 14.31 6.78 9.35
CA GLN A 157 15.53 6.24 8.71
C GLN A 157 15.73 4.74 9.00
N ALA A 158 15.23 4.23 10.13
CA ALA A 158 15.28 2.80 10.47
C ALA A 158 14.15 1.98 9.83
N LEU A 159 13.03 2.63 9.48
CA LEU A 159 11.83 1.96 8.98
C LEU A 159 11.73 1.96 7.45
N PHE A 160 11.97 3.11 6.81
CA PHE A 160 11.63 3.28 5.41
C PHE A 160 12.52 2.46 4.48
N GLY A 161 11.90 1.90 3.44
CA GLY A 161 12.56 1.18 2.36
C GLY A 161 11.94 1.49 1.00
N ASP A 162 12.64 1.12 -0.06
CA ASP A 162 12.22 1.39 -1.43
C ASP A 162 11.48 0.18 -2.01
N GLY A 163 10.45 0.46 -2.79
CA GLY A 163 9.66 -0.57 -3.41
C GLY A 163 8.54 -0.03 -4.29
N SER A 164 8.12 -0.86 -5.22
CA SER A 164 7.04 -0.57 -6.14
C SER A 164 6.10 -1.76 -6.25
N ALA A 165 4.81 -1.47 -6.24
CA ALA A 165 3.77 -2.45 -6.50
C ALA A 165 2.82 -1.93 -7.55
N ALA A 166 2.36 -2.84 -8.41
CA ALA A 166 1.34 -2.55 -9.40
C ALA A 166 0.22 -3.57 -9.30
N VAL A 167 -1.02 -3.12 -9.46
CA VAL A 167 -2.20 -3.98 -9.54
C VAL A 167 -3.01 -3.65 -10.77
N ILE A 168 -3.67 -4.66 -11.33
CA ILE A 168 -4.65 -4.48 -12.39
C ILE A 168 -6.02 -4.68 -11.80
N VAL A 169 -6.88 -3.67 -11.90
CA VAL A 169 -8.24 -3.69 -11.37
C VAL A 169 -9.24 -3.64 -12.51
N GLY A 170 -10.27 -4.48 -12.45
CA GLY A 170 -11.35 -4.50 -13.43
C GLY A 170 -12.61 -5.14 -12.89
N SER A 171 -13.76 -4.69 -13.39
CA SER A 171 -15.05 -5.35 -13.21
C SER A 171 -15.33 -6.34 -14.34
N ASP A 172 -16.25 -7.26 -14.09
CA ASP A 172 -16.73 -8.26 -15.06
C ASP A 172 -15.57 -9.03 -15.70
N PRO A 173 -14.81 -9.84 -14.92
CA PRO A 173 -13.66 -10.55 -15.46
C PRO A 173 -14.07 -11.57 -16.51
N ASP A 174 -13.31 -11.65 -17.61
CA ASP A 174 -13.45 -12.73 -18.58
C ASP A 174 -12.78 -13.98 -18.01
N ILE A 175 -13.57 -14.86 -17.40
CA ILE A 175 -13.09 -16.07 -16.72
C ILE A 175 -12.36 -17.07 -17.63
N SER A 176 -12.35 -16.89 -18.95
CA SER A 176 -11.54 -17.73 -19.85
C SER A 176 -10.04 -17.40 -19.74
N ILE A 177 -9.71 -16.16 -19.39
CA ILE A 177 -8.36 -15.59 -19.44
C ILE A 177 -7.94 -14.89 -18.15
N GLU A 178 -8.88 -14.23 -17.48
CA GLU A 178 -8.65 -13.48 -16.25
C GLU A 178 -8.93 -14.38 -15.03
N ARG A 179 -8.20 -14.10 -13.95
CA ARG A 179 -8.27 -14.82 -12.68
C ARG A 179 -8.41 -13.78 -11.57
N PRO A 180 -9.64 -13.50 -11.10
CA PRO A 180 -9.81 -12.55 -10.01
C PRO A 180 -9.13 -13.08 -8.74
N LEU A 181 -8.50 -12.19 -7.98
CA LEU A 181 -7.76 -12.50 -6.76
C LEU A 181 -8.51 -12.04 -5.52
N PHE A 182 -9.04 -10.82 -5.55
CA PHE A 182 -9.85 -10.21 -4.49
C PHE A 182 -10.88 -9.28 -5.11
N GLN A 183 -12.05 -9.14 -4.49
CA GLN A 183 -13.04 -8.12 -4.84
C GLN A 183 -12.89 -6.91 -3.92
N LEU A 184 -13.03 -5.70 -4.47
CA LEU A 184 -13.09 -4.46 -3.72
C LEU A 184 -14.56 -4.17 -3.38
N VAL A 185 -15.01 -4.48 -2.18
CA VAL A 185 -16.44 -4.44 -1.83
C VAL A 185 -16.86 -3.03 -1.45
N SER A 186 -16.17 -2.43 -0.49
CA SER A 186 -16.38 -1.04 -0.09
C SER A 186 -15.04 -0.39 0.24
N ALA A 187 -14.99 0.94 0.16
CA ALA A 187 -13.82 1.72 0.51
C ALA A 187 -14.25 3.01 1.20
N ALA A 188 -13.65 3.31 2.35
CA ALA A 188 -13.98 4.44 3.20
C ALA A 188 -12.71 5.11 3.71
N GLN A 189 -12.79 6.42 3.92
CA GLN A 189 -11.72 7.22 4.49
C GLN A 189 -12.24 8.01 5.69
N THR A 190 -11.42 8.15 6.73
CA THR A 190 -11.67 9.07 7.84
C THR A 190 -10.37 9.73 8.30
N PHE A 191 -10.47 10.86 9.00
CA PHE A 191 -9.34 11.48 9.69
C PHE A 191 -9.64 11.56 11.18
N ILE A 192 -8.64 11.29 12.01
CA ILE A 192 -8.80 11.36 13.46
C ILE A 192 -8.82 12.83 13.89
N PRO A 193 -9.84 13.31 14.62
CA PRO A 193 -9.85 14.68 15.13
C PRO A 193 -8.62 15.00 15.98
N ASN A 194 -8.14 16.25 15.92
CA ASN A 194 -6.99 16.76 16.70
C ASN A 194 -5.68 15.96 16.52
N SER A 195 -5.51 15.28 15.38
CA SER A 195 -4.31 14.52 15.06
C SER A 195 -3.46 15.15 13.93
N ALA A 196 -3.83 16.36 13.49
CA ALA A 196 -3.05 17.15 12.53
C ALA A 196 -1.65 17.39 13.08
N GLY A 197 -0.64 16.87 12.38
CA GLY A 197 0.76 16.89 12.83
C GLY A 197 1.25 15.58 13.44
N ALA A 198 0.37 14.62 13.76
CA ALA A 198 0.76 13.32 14.33
C ALA A 198 1.64 12.51 13.37
N ILE A 199 1.30 12.55 12.09
CA ILE A 199 2.18 12.19 10.99
C ILE A 199 2.13 13.39 10.04
N ALA A 200 3.28 14.00 9.78
CA ALA A 200 3.38 15.15 8.88
C ALA A 200 4.65 15.10 8.04
N GLY A 201 4.57 15.61 6.81
CA GLY A 201 5.71 15.78 5.92
C GLY A 201 5.76 17.22 5.40
N ASN A 202 6.95 17.81 5.35
CA ASN A 202 7.18 19.12 4.77
C ASN A 202 8.29 19.01 3.72
N LEU A 203 7.96 19.29 2.46
CA LEU A 203 8.95 19.42 1.39
C LEU A 203 9.65 20.78 1.53
N ARG A 204 10.98 20.76 1.66
CA ARG A 204 11.84 21.93 1.86
C ARG A 204 13.03 21.85 0.91
N GLU A 205 13.84 22.91 0.87
CA GLU A 205 15.11 22.94 0.10
C GLU A 205 16.08 21.81 0.50
N VAL A 206 15.90 21.23 1.68
CA VAL A 206 16.67 20.11 2.25
C VAL A 206 16.08 18.72 1.95
N GLY A 207 15.04 18.65 1.11
CA GLY A 207 14.26 17.43 0.85
C GLY A 207 13.00 17.32 1.71
N LEU A 208 12.39 16.14 1.75
CA LEU A 208 11.15 15.88 2.48
C LEU A 208 11.45 15.54 3.95
N THR A 209 11.26 16.52 4.83
CA THR A 209 11.30 16.33 6.30
C THR A 209 10.00 15.69 6.78
N PHE A 210 10.06 14.82 7.77
CA PHE A 210 8.87 14.21 8.35
C PHE A 210 8.89 14.28 9.88
N HIS A 211 7.70 14.30 10.47
CA HIS A 211 7.48 14.37 11.90
C HIS A 211 6.48 13.32 12.34
N LEU A 212 6.76 12.71 13.50
CA LEU A 212 5.96 11.64 14.08
C LEU A 212 5.72 11.91 15.56
N TRP A 213 4.47 11.93 15.98
CA TRP A 213 4.15 11.91 17.41
C TRP A 213 4.35 10.50 17.97
N PRO A 214 4.89 10.36 19.20
CA PRO A 214 5.05 9.05 19.84
C PRO A 214 3.74 8.27 20.03
N ASN A 215 2.60 8.96 20.10
CA ASN A 215 1.28 8.38 20.36
C ASN A 215 0.51 7.97 19.09
N VAL A 216 1.11 8.01 17.90
CA VAL A 216 0.48 7.53 16.65
C VAL A 216 -0.11 6.11 16.78
N PRO A 217 0.60 5.12 17.35
CA PRO A 217 0.03 3.78 17.57
C PRO A 217 -1.26 3.80 18.40
N THR A 218 -1.28 4.60 19.47
CA THR A 218 -2.44 4.76 20.35
C THR A 218 -3.61 5.39 19.58
N LEU A 219 -3.37 6.50 18.88
CA LEU A 219 -4.38 7.19 18.08
C LEU A 219 -5.04 6.26 17.06
N ILE A 220 -4.25 5.44 16.35
CA ILE A 220 -4.78 4.43 15.42
C ILE A 220 -5.63 3.41 16.17
N SER A 221 -5.10 2.81 17.24
CA SER A 221 -5.79 1.76 18.00
C SER A 221 -7.11 2.23 18.62
N GLU A 222 -7.21 3.48 19.07
CA GLU A 222 -8.44 4.01 19.65
C GLU A 222 -9.57 4.18 18.63
N ASN A 223 -9.24 4.28 17.34
CA ASN A 223 -10.20 4.58 16.27
C ASN A 223 -10.43 3.42 15.30
N ILE A 224 -9.58 2.38 15.31
CA ILE A 224 -9.63 1.27 14.35
C ILE A 224 -10.94 0.47 14.45
N GLU A 225 -11.46 0.24 15.66
CA GLU A 225 -12.68 -0.55 15.88
C GLU A 225 -13.91 0.15 15.30
N LYS A 226 -14.01 1.47 15.45
CA LYS A 226 -15.07 2.26 14.83
C LYS A 226 -15.02 2.18 13.30
N CYS A 227 -13.82 2.14 12.71
CA CYS A 227 -13.67 1.98 11.26
C CYS A 227 -14.16 0.60 10.81
N LEU A 228 -13.86 -0.46 11.58
CA LEU A 228 -14.35 -1.81 11.33
C LEU A 228 -15.88 -1.88 11.41
N THR A 229 -16.48 -1.42 12.50
CA THR A 229 -17.95 -1.47 12.65
C THR A 229 -18.63 -0.72 11.52
N GLN A 230 -18.17 0.49 11.18
CA GLN A 230 -18.71 1.25 10.05
C GLN A 230 -18.60 0.51 8.71
N ALA A 231 -17.51 -0.23 8.49
CA ALA A 231 -17.28 -0.95 7.25
C ALA A 231 -18.04 -2.29 7.17
N PHE A 232 -18.25 -2.96 8.31
CA PHE A 232 -18.73 -4.34 8.38
C PHE A 232 -20.15 -4.50 8.97
N ASP A 233 -20.72 -3.48 9.62
CA ASP A 233 -22.12 -3.48 10.07
C ASP A 233 -23.10 -3.77 8.91
N PRO A 234 -22.94 -3.20 7.69
CA PRO A 234 -23.81 -3.53 6.56
C PRO A 234 -23.70 -5.00 6.10
N LEU A 235 -22.62 -5.69 6.48
CA LEU A 235 -22.36 -7.09 6.15
C LEU A 235 -22.69 -8.05 7.30
N GLY A 236 -23.07 -7.52 8.47
CA GLY A 236 -23.37 -8.31 9.66
C GLY A 236 -22.16 -9.04 10.27
N ILE A 237 -20.93 -8.55 10.03
CA ILE A 237 -19.70 -9.17 10.53
C ILE A 237 -19.23 -8.41 11.77
N SER A 238 -19.01 -9.14 12.87
CA SER A 238 -18.54 -8.60 14.15
C SER A 238 -17.37 -9.35 14.77
N ASP A 239 -17.01 -10.53 14.21
CA ASP A 239 -15.81 -11.27 14.63
C ASP A 239 -14.61 -10.83 13.79
N TRP A 240 -13.73 -10.02 14.38
CA TRP A 240 -12.54 -9.51 13.71
C TRP A 240 -11.50 -10.61 13.42
N ASN A 241 -11.57 -11.74 14.11
CA ASN A 241 -10.70 -12.90 13.84
C ASN A 241 -11.19 -13.73 12.65
N SER A 242 -12.44 -13.59 12.21
CA SER A 242 -12.94 -14.24 10.99
C SER A 242 -12.54 -13.51 9.70
N LEU A 243 -11.91 -12.33 9.80
CA LEU A 243 -11.45 -11.53 8.66
C LEU A 243 -9.99 -11.84 8.30
N PHE A 244 -9.58 -11.90 7.04
CA PHE A 244 -8.15 -11.79 6.71
C PHE A 244 -7.68 -10.32 6.77
N TRP A 245 -6.41 -10.08 7.12
CA TRP A 245 -5.92 -8.75 7.49
C TRP A 245 -4.75 -8.26 6.65
N ILE A 246 -4.88 -7.05 6.12
CA ILE A 246 -3.82 -6.28 5.48
C ILE A 246 -3.71 -4.93 6.19
N ALA A 247 -2.77 -4.76 7.10
CA ALA A 247 -2.54 -3.48 7.76
C ALA A 247 -1.28 -2.82 7.21
N HIS A 248 -1.32 -1.52 6.90
CA HIS A 248 -0.10 -0.80 6.54
C HIS A 248 0.94 -0.94 7.68
N PRO A 249 2.14 -1.47 7.40
CA PRO A 249 3.16 -1.73 8.41
C PRO A 249 3.97 -0.46 8.68
N GLY A 250 3.30 0.58 9.18
CA GLY A 250 3.93 1.87 9.49
C GLY A 250 5.09 1.74 10.47
N GLY A 251 5.00 0.76 11.37
CA GLY A 251 6.04 0.29 12.28
C GLY A 251 5.49 -0.83 13.18
N PRO A 252 6.36 -1.61 13.87
CA PRO A 252 5.91 -2.74 14.69
C PRO A 252 4.95 -2.32 15.81
N ALA A 253 5.16 -1.14 16.42
CA ALA A 253 4.32 -0.63 17.49
C ALA A 253 2.86 -0.39 17.06
N ILE A 254 2.61 0.01 15.80
CA ILE A 254 1.24 0.17 15.28
C ILE A 254 0.56 -1.20 15.18
N LEU A 255 1.27 -2.20 14.67
CA LEU A 255 0.74 -3.56 14.52
C LEU A 255 0.43 -4.17 15.89
N ASP A 256 1.33 -4.01 16.86
CA ASP A 256 1.15 -4.51 18.22
C ASP A 256 -0.04 -3.83 18.92
N ALA A 257 -0.20 -2.51 18.73
CA ALA A 257 -1.32 -1.77 19.31
C ALA A 257 -2.68 -2.19 18.72
N VAL A 258 -2.76 -2.37 17.39
CA VAL A 258 -3.99 -2.84 16.73
C VAL A 258 -4.33 -4.27 17.13
N GLU A 259 -3.34 -5.17 17.10
CA GLU A 259 -3.50 -6.58 17.49
C GLU A 259 -4.00 -6.71 18.93
N ALA A 260 -3.40 -5.96 19.87
CA ALA A 260 -3.79 -5.98 21.28
C ALA A 260 -5.18 -5.38 21.50
N LYS A 261 -5.49 -4.24 20.86
CA LYS A 261 -6.76 -3.54 21.00
C LYS A 261 -7.95 -4.39 20.57
N LEU A 262 -7.81 -5.10 19.45
CA LEU A 262 -8.88 -5.92 18.87
C LEU A 262 -8.82 -7.38 19.31
N ASN A 263 -7.86 -7.73 20.17
CA ASN A 263 -7.59 -9.10 20.60
C ASN A 263 -7.52 -10.09 19.42
N LEU A 264 -6.72 -9.72 18.41
CA LEU A 264 -6.52 -10.56 17.24
C LEU A 264 -5.64 -11.76 17.57
N ASP A 265 -5.91 -12.90 16.94
CA ASP A 265 -5.02 -14.05 16.94
C ASP A 265 -3.64 -13.62 16.43
N LYS A 266 -2.58 -14.15 17.04
CA LYS A 266 -1.18 -13.79 16.70
C LYS A 266 -0.81 -13.99 15.23
N LYS A 267 -1.59 -14.79 14.50
CA LYS A 267 -1.38 -15.06 13.07
C LYS A 267 -2.06 -14.05 12.14
N LYS A 268 -3.03 -13.24 12.61
CA LYS A 268 -3.80 -12.33 11.73
C LYS A 268 -2.91 -11.34 10.99
N LEU A 269 -1.86 -10.85 11.65
CA LEU A 269 -0.91 -9.89 11.05
C LEU A 269 0.36 -10.55 10.51
N GLU A 270 0.40 -11.87 10.31
CA GLU A 270 1.62 -12.57 9.89
C GLU A 270 2.12 -12.09 8.51
N ALA A 271 1.25 -11.98 7.50
CA ALA A 271 1.62 -11.46 6.18
C ALA A 271 2.11 -10.00 6.26
N THR A 272 1.46 -9.19 7.09
CA THR A 272 1.86 -7.79 7.33
C THR A 272 3.26 -7.70 7.97
N ARG A 273 3.51 -8.48 9.03
CA ARG A 273 4.80 -8.53 9.71
C ARG A 273 5.89 -9.13 8.82
N HIS A 274 5.55 -10.08 7.95
CA HIS A 274 6.48 -10.62 6.96
C HIS A 274 6.96 -9.54 5.99
N VAL A 275 6.03 -8.76 5.42
CA VAL A 275 6.41 -7.66 4.51
C VAL A 275 7.25 -6.60 5.23
N LEU A 276 6.89 -6.24 6.45
CA LEU A 276 7.73 -5.35 7.28
C LEU A 276 9.14 -5.93 7.48
N SER A 277 9.24 -7.21 7.82
CA SER A 277 10.51 -7.90 8.05
C SER A 277 11.40 -7.89 6.81
N GLU A 278 10.84 -8.19 5.64
CA GLU A 278 11.62 -8.45 4.42
C GLU A 278 11.87 -7.20 3.56
N TYR A 279 11.09 -6.13 3.75
CA TYR A 279 11.13 -4.95 2.88
C TYR A 279 11.15 -3.61 3.65
N GLY A 280 10.83 -3.61 4.94
CA GLY A 280 10.60 -2.37 5.69
C GLY A 280 9.29 -1.68 5.31
N ASN A 281 9.19 -0.39 5.66
CA ASN A 281 8.07 0.46 5.32
C ASN A 281 8.30 1.12 3.95
N MET A 282 7.70 0.56 2.91
CA MET A 282 7.65 1.08 1.53
C MET A 282 6.43 1.99 1.29
N SER A 283 6.01 2.76 2.30
CA SER A 283 4.88 3.70 2.20
C SER A 283 3.60 3.06 1.62
N SER A 284 3.00 3.62 0.55
CA SER A 284 1.78 3.07 -0.06
C SER A 284 1.93 1.67 -0.61
N ALA A 285 3.10 1.31 -1.12
CA ALA A 285 3.29 0.04 -1.81
C ALA A 285 3.12 -1.14 -0.84
N CYS A 286 3.35 -0.94 0.46
CA CYS A 286 3.29 -2.00 1.46
C CYS A 286 2.00 -2.84 1.43
N VAL A 287 0.82 -2.20 1.40
CA VAL A 287 -0.44 -2.97 1.45
C VAL A 287 -0.64 -3.84 0.21
N LEU A 288 -0.08 -3.43 -0.94
CA LEU A 288 -0.11 -4.20 -2.16
C LEU A 288 0.90 -5.37 -2.13
N PHE A 289 2.08 -5.17 -1.52
CA PHE A 289 3.00 -6.27 -1.21
C PHE A 289 2.37 -7.30 -0.26
N ILE A 290 1.61 -6.85 0.74
CA ILE A 290 0.95 -7.73 1.70
C ILE A 290 -0.17 -8.54 1.02
N LEU A 291 -0.95 -7.94 0.13
CA LEU A 291 -1.92 -8.67 -0.70
C LEU A 291 -1.24 -9.75 -1.56
N ASP A 292 -0.10 -9.43 -2.16
CA ASP A 292 0.68 -10.38 -2.96
C ASP A 292 1.25 -11.53 -2.11
N GLU A 293 1.78 -11.22 -0.93
CA GLU A 293 2.25 -12.23 0.02
C GLU A 293 1.11 -13.14 0.49
N MET A 294 -0.03 -12.55 0.84
CA MET A 294 -1.21 -13.27 1.33
C MET A 294 -1.72 -14.28 0.30
N ARG A 295 -1.91 -13.87 -0.97
CA ARG A 295 -2.36 -14.80 -2.02
C ARG A 295 -1.33 -15.91 -2.27
N LYS A 296 -0.04 -15.60 -2.23
CA LYS A 296 1.05 -16.57 -2.46
C LYS A 296 1.12 -17.60 -1.36
N LYS A 297 1.04 -17.16 -0.09
CA LYS A 297 0.97 -18.06 1.07
C LYS A 297 -0.29 -18.91 1.07
N SER A 298 -1.43 -18.32 0.71
CA SER A 298 -2.69 -19.06 0.61
C SER A 298 -2.60 -20.17 -0.42
N LEU A 299 -2.07 -19.87 -1.62
CA LEU A 299 -1.85 -20.86 -2.67
C LEU A 299 -0.86 -21.95 -2.24
N LYS A 300 0.30 -21.56 -1.70
CA LYS A 300 1.33 -22.51 -1.24
C LYS A 300 0.84 -23.42 -0.10
N GLY A 301 -0.03 -22.90 0.74
CA GLY A 301 -0.65 -23.62 1.86
C GLY A 301 -1.97 -24.31 1.50
N GLU A 302 -2.31 -24.39 0.21
CA GLU A 302 -3.53 -25.05 -0.30
C GLU A 302 -4.80 -24.63 0.46
N ARG A 303 -4.89 -23.33 0.76
CA ARG A 303 -6.05 -22.77 1.48
C ARG A 303 -7.30 -22.77 0.60
N ALA A 304 -8.47 -22.67 1.20
CA ALA A 304 -9.73 -22.64 0.46
C ALA A 304 -9.92 -21.36 -0.38
N THR A 305 -9.31 -20.24 0.02
CA THR A 305 -9.46 -18.94 -0.63
C THR A 305 -8.13 -18.21 -0.73
N THR A 306 -8.05 -17.19 -1.60
CA THR A 306 -6.90 -16.28 -1.71
C THR A 306 -6.62 -15.44 -0.45
N GLY A 307 -7.60 -15.36 0.47
CA GLY A 307 -7.54 -14.62 1.73
C GLY A 307 -7.33 -15.54 2.93
N GLU A 308 -6.30 -16.38 2.90
CA GLU A 308 -5.92 -17.31 3.98
C GLU A 308 -6.99 -18.36 4.33
N GLY A 309 -7.91 -18.66 3.40
CA GLY A 309 -9.03 -19.56 3.64
C GLY A 309 -10.26 -18.89 4.27
N LEU A 310 -10.26 -17.56 4.39
CA LEU A 310 -11.37 -16.75 4.88
C LEU A 310 -12.03 -15.99 3.72
N ASP A 311 -13.33 -15.73 3.81
CA ASP A 311 -14.09 -15.07 2.73
C ASP A 311 -13.92 -13.55 2.76
N TRP A 312 -13.95 -12.96 3.94
CA TRP A 312 -13.93 -11.51 4.13
C TRP A 312 -12.61 -11.05 4.70
N GLY A 313 -12.22 -9.84 4.33
CA GLY A 313 -11.01 -9.23 4.88
C GLY A 313 -11.02 -7.73 4.82
N VAL A 314 -10.04 -7.15 5.50
CA VAL A 314 -9.88 -5.71 5.64
C VAL A 314 -8.48 -5.29 5.26
N LEU A 315 -8.40 -4.21 4.48
CA LEU A 315 -7.17 -3.50 4.21
C LEU A 315 -7.22 -2.12 4.87
N PHE A 316 -6.21 -1.84 5.69
CA PHE A 316 -6.02 -0.55 6.34
C PHE A 316 -4.78 0.18 5.79
N GLY A 317 -4.99 1.43 5.42
CA GLY A 317 -3.91 2.39 5.20
C GLY A 317 -3.87 3.44 6.32
N PHE A 318 -2.68 3.78 6.81
CA PHE A 318 -2.47 4.83 7.80
C PHE A 318 -1.51 5.87 7.24
N GLY A 319 -1.88 7.15 7.28
CA GLY A 319 -1.10 8.21 6.64
C GLY A 319 -1.16 9.57 7.36
N PRO A 320 -0.45 10.58 6.83
CA PRO A 320 -0.50 11.95 7.33
C PRO A 320 -1.94 12.45 7.54
N GLY A 321 -2.18 13.16 8.64
CA GLY A 321 -3.52 13.63 8.97
C GLY A 321 -3.84 13.65 10.45
N LEU A 322 -3.94 12.53 11.17
CA LEU A 322 -3.80 11.12 10.84
C LEU A 322 -5.03 10.60 10.05
N THR A 323 -4.79 10.16 8.82
CA THR A 323 -5.84 9.64 7.91
C THR A 323 -5.83 8.11 7.95
N ILE A 324 -7.03 7.51 8.02
CA ILE A 324 -7.25 6.06 7.94
C ILE A 324 -8.08 5.76 6.69
N GLU A 325 -7.56 4.90 5.82
CA GLU A 325 -8.29 4.29 4.72
C GLU A 325 -8.68 2.86 5.11
N THR A 326 -9.93 2.49 4.88
CA THR A 326 -10.48 1.16 5.16
C THR A 326 -11.09 0.62 3.88
N VAL A 327 -10.56 -0.50 3.38
CA VAL A 327 -11.10 -1.19 2.20
C VAL A 327 -11.57 -2.57 2.63
N VAL A 328 -12.84 -2.87 2.39
CA VAL A 328 -13.40 -4.21 2.59
C VAL A 328 -13.14 -5.04 1.36
N LEU A 329 -12.58 -6.23 1.57
CA LEU A 329 -12.21 -7.17 0.54
C LEU A 329 -13.00 -8.45 0.68
N HIS A 330 -13.33 -9.06 -0.46
CA HIS A 330 -13.79 -10.44 -0.52
C HIS A 330 -12.72 -11.27 -1.23
N SER A 331 -12.35 -12.41 -0.66
CA SER A 331 -11.41 -13.34 -1.29
C SER A 331 -12.08 -14.11 -2.43
N ILE A 332 -11.29 -14.90 -3.15
CA ILE A 332 -11.76 -15.75 -4.24
C ILE A 332 -11.45 -17.21 -3.87
N PRO A 333 -12.42 -18.14 -4.02
CA PRO A 333 -12.18 -19.57 -3.83
C PRO A 333 -11.06 -20.07 -4.73
N MET A 334 -10.13 -20.81 -4.17
CA MET A 334 -9.08 -21.48 -4.93
C MET A 334 -9.54 -22.90 -5.26
N VAL A 335 -9.28 -23.34 -6.49
CA VAL A 335 -9.49 -24.74 -6.86
C VAL A 335 -8.36 -25.54 -6.22
N THR A 336 -8.63 -26.15 -5.07
CA THR A 336 -7.73 -27.15 -4.47
C THR A 336 -7.88 -28.43 -5.27
N ASN A 337 -6.79 -28.88 -5.90
CA ASN A 337 -6.73 -30.21 -6.53
C ASN A 337 -6.79 -31.32 -5.49
#